data_AF-T1AAD3-F1
#
_entry.id   AF-T1AAD3-F1
#
_cell.length_a   1.000
_cell.length_b   1.000
_cell.length_c   1.000
_cell.angle_alpha   90.00
_cell.angle_beta   90.00
_cell.angle_gamma   90.00
#
_symmetry.space_group_name_H-M   'P 1'
#
loop_
_entity.id
_entity.type
_entity.pdbx_description
1 polymer ?
#
loop_
_entity_poly.entity_id
_entity_poly.type
_entity_poly.pdbx_seq_one_letter_code
_entity_poly.pdbx_strand_id
1 'polypeptide(L)'
;MAAQMRAQGLDPAKPAPKGVRLGMSRRRRRTRARIARLHAGVADLRGDALQRASTGVVREAEVIALESLRVRAMARSMGRRGFRRAVADASLGALRGQIIYKGAWAGRQVVAVDPFYPSSKTCSNCAAVNTA
;
A
#
# COMPACT_ATOMS: atom_id res chain seq x y z
N MET A 1 27.74 8.31 17.77
CA MET A 1 27.44 7.77 19.10
C MET A 1 28.32 8.43 20.15
N ALA A 2 29.65 8.32 20.02
CA ALA A 2 30.60 8.90 20.99
C ALA A 2 30.36 10.39 21.34
N ALA A 3 30.20 11.26 20.33
CA ALA A 3 29.90 12.68 20.56
C ALA A 3 28.57 12.94 21.29
N GLN A 4 27.61 12.03 21.19
CA GLN A 4 26.28 12.15 21.80
C GLN A 4 26.27 11.59 23.22
N MET A 5 27.04 10.54 23.44
CA MET A 5 27.31 10.01 24.77
C MET A 5 28.03 11.07 25.60
N ARG A 6 29.09 11.69 25.06
CA ARG A 6 29.77 12.83 25.70
C ARG A 6 28.82 14.00 26.00
N ALA A 7 27.93 14.36 25.07
CA ALA A 7 26.94 15.41 25.28
C ALA A 7 25.89 15.08 26.37
N GLN A 8 25.76 13.81 26.75
CA GLN A 8 24.89 13.35 27.83
C GLN A 8 25.71 12.93 29.08
N GLY A 9 27.00 13.28 29.15
CA GLY A 9 27.89 12.93 30.26
C GLY A 9 28.28 11.45 30.33
N LEU A 10 28.02 10.67 29.27
CA LEU A 10 28.33 9.25 29.19
C LEU A 10 29.71 9.00 28.58
N ASP A 11 30.42 8.03 29.15
CA ASP A 11 31.69 7.54 28.62
C ASP A 11 31.46 6.79 27.29
N PRO A 12 31.98 7.29 26.15
CA PRO A 12 31.81 6.67 24.85
C PRO A 12 32.62 5.40 24.63
N ALA A 13 33.58 5.09 25.51
CA ALA A 13 34.35 3.84 25.47
C ALA A 13 33.55 2.65 26.05
N LYS A 14 32.48 2.94 26.80
CA LYS A 14 31.57 1.94 27.38
C LYS A 14 30.28 1.87 26.58
N PRO A 15 29.57 0.72 26.55
CA PRO A 15 28.25 0.66 25.93
C PRO A 15 27.27 1.60 26.64
N ALA A 16 26.33 2.18 25.88
CA ALA A 16 25.32 3.07 26.44
C ALA A 16 24.45 2.31 27.47
N PRO A 17 24.19 2.87 28.67
CA PRO A 17 23.39 2.20 29.67
C PRO A 17 21.98 1.86 29.16
N LYS A 18 21.45 0.74 29.64
CA LYS A 18 20.12 0.27 29.24
C LYS A 18 19.06 1.32 29.61
N GLY A 19 18.17 1.63 28.68
CA GLY A 19 17.12 2.65 28.87
C GLY A 19 17.53 4.08 28.48
N VAL A 20 18.83 4.36 28.26
CA VAL A 20 19.26 5.70 27.83
C VAL A 20 18.97 5.91 26.35
N ARG A 21 18.16 6.93 26.05
CA ARG A 21 17.93 7.40 24.68
C ARG A 21 18.96 8.47 24.31
N LEU A 22 19.97 8.05 23.55
CA LEU A 22 20.86 8.99 22.89
C LEU A 22 20.06 9.85 21.89
N GLY A 23 20.36 11.15 21.82
CA GLY A 23 19.75 12.05 20.85
C GLY A 23 19.98 11.63 19.40
N MET A 24 19.33 12.31 18.43
CA MET A 24 19.62 12.07 17.01
C MET A 24 20.92 12.75 16.57
N SER A 25 21.85 11.99 15.98
CA SER A 25 23.12 12.56 15.48
C SER A 25 22.88 13.38 14.21
N ARG A 26 23.76 14.34 13.89
CA ARG A 26 23.68 15.10 12.63
C ARG A 26 23.60 14.16 11.41
N ARG A 27 24.39 13.08 11.40
CA ARG A 27 24.34 12.03 10.37
C ARG A 27 22.98 11.34 10.33
N ARG A 28 22.45 10.89 11.48
CA ARG A 28 21.13 10.24 11.57
C ARG A 28 20.00 11.17 11.10
N ARG A 29 20.07 12.47 11.40
CA ARG A 29 19.10 13.48 10.92
C ARG A 29 19.12 13.58 9.39
N ARG A 30 20.30 13.70 8.78
CA ARG A 30 20.46 13.74 7.32
C ARG A 30 19.92 12.47 6.65
N THR A 31 20.27 11.29 7.17
CA THR A 31 19.77 10.01 6.64
C THR A 31 18.26 9.89 6.77
N ARG A 32 17.67 10.26 7.93
CA ARG A 32 16.22 10.26 8.12
C ARG A 32 15.50 11.19 7.14
N ALA A 33 16.04 12.38 6.89
CA ALA A 33 15.50 13.30 5.90
C ALA A 33 15.57 12.73 4.47
N ARG A 34 16.68 12.08 4.10
CA ARG A 34 16.81 11.41 2.79
C ARG A 34 15.79 10.29 2.62
N ILE A 35 15.64 9.44 3.65
CA ILE A 35 14.64 8.35 3.66
C ILE A 35 13.23 8.93 3.52
N ALA A 36 12.89 9.98 4.27
CA ALA A 36 11.58 10.62 4.19
C ALA A 36 11.27 11.15 2.78
N ARG A 37 12.25 11.79 2.11
CA ARG A 37 12.09 12.27 0.72
C ARG A 37 11.84 11.12 -0.26
N LEU A 38 12.56 10.01 -0.11
CA LEU A 38 12.35 8.82 -0.95
C LEU A 38 10.95 8.23 -0.73
N HIS A 39 10.50 8.12 0.52
CA HIS A 39 9.15 7.64 0.81
C HIS A 39 8.07 8.58 0.26
N ALA A 40 8.27 9.89 0.32
CA ALA A 40 7.37 10.87 -0.29
C ALA A 40 7.30 10.65 -1.81
N GLY A 41 8.44 10.59 -2.50
CA GLY A 41 8.46 10.35 -3.95
C GLY A 41 7.81 9.02 -4.36
N VAL A 42 8.04 7.95 -3.60
CA VAL A 42 7.35 6.65 -3.84
C VAL A 42 5.85 6.76 -3.60
N ALA A 43 5.41 7.53 -2.61
CA ALA A 43 3.99 7.78 -2.35
C ALA A 43 3.34 8.59 -3.49
N ASP A 44 4.03 9.61 -3.99
CA ASP A 44 3.55 10.47 -5.09
C ASP A 44 3.43 9.67 -6.39
N LEU A 45 4.46 8.88 -6.74
CA LEU A 45 4.43 8.01 -7.92
C LEU A 45 3.28 6.99 -7.84
N ARG A 46 3.07 6.40 -6.66
CA ARG A 46 1.95 5.49 -6.43
C ARG A 46 0.61 6.21 -6.55
N GLY A 47 0.51 7.42 -6.00
CA GLY A 47 -0.67 8.27 -6.11
C GLY A 47 -1.02 8.58 -7.57
N ASP A 48 -0.05 9.03 -8.35
CA ASP A 48 -0.20 9.32 -9.78
C ASP A 48 -0.63 8.07 -10.57
N ALA A 49 0.02 6.92 -10.34
CA ALA A 49 -0.36 5.67 -10.98
C ALA A 49 -1.81 5.26 -10.70
N LEU A 50 -2.25 5.36 -9.44
CA LEU A 50 -3.64 5.09 -9.05
C LEU A 50 -4.61 6.08 -9.71
N GLN A 51 -4.26 7.37 -9.71
CA GLN A 51 -5.08 8.41 -10.31
C GLN A 51 -5.27 8.18 -11.82
N ARG A 52 -4.20 7.84 -12.54
CA ARG A 52 -4.27 7.52 -13.98
C ARG A 52 -5.09 6.26 -14.23
N ALA A 53 -4.85 5.19 -13.47
CA ALA A 53 -5.56 3.92 -13.62
C ALA A 53 -7.07 4.09 -13.37
N SER A 54 -7.46 4.72 -12.26
CA SER A 54 -8.88 4.95 -11.93
C SER A 54 -9.56 5.88 -12.93
N THR A 55 -8.88 6.91 -13.44
CA THR A 55 -9.44 7.78 -14.49
C THR A 55 -9.61 7.01 -15.81
N GLY A 56 -8.66 6.15 -16.18
CA GLY A 56 -8.76 5.30 -17.38
C GLY A 56 -10.00 4.42 -17.33
N VAL A 57 -10.16 3.64 -16.26
CA VAL A 57 -11.33 2.76 -16.04
C VAL A 57 -12.66 3.53 -16.15
N VAL A 58 -12.75 4.70 -15.51
CA VAL A 58 -13.99 5.51 -15.50
C VAL A 58 -14.30 6.15 -16.86
N ARG A 59 -13.29 6.39 -17.68
CA ARG A 59 -13.46 6.93 -19.04
C ARG A 59 -13.91 5.86 -20.03
N GLU A 60 -13.37 4.65 -19.89
CA GLU A 60 -13.57 3.55 -20.84
C GLU A 60 -14.88 2.80 -20.63
N ALA A 61 -15.41 2.76 -19.40
CA ALA A 61 -16.58 1.97 -19.06
C ALA A 61 -17.76 2.83 -18.56
N GLU A 62 -18.98 2.50 -19.04
CA GLU A 62 -20.23 3.06 -18.52
C GLU A 62 -20.68 2.37 -17.23
N VAL A 63 -20.50 1.04 -17.18
CA VAL A 63 -20.79 0.19 -16.02
C VAL A 63 -19.50 -0.47 -15.57
N ILE A 64 -19.17 -0.30 -14.29
CA ILE A 64 -17.92 -0.76 -13.69
C ILE A 64 -18.26 -1.74 -12.56
N ALA A 65 -17.95 -3.01 -12.77
CA ALA A 65 -18.08 -4.06 -11.77
C ALA A 65 -16.79 -4.16 -10.94
N LEU A 66 -16.88 -3.97 -9.63
CA LEU A 66 -15.76 -4.05 -8.69
C LEU A 66 -15.92 -5.25 -7.76
N GLU A 67 -14.97 -6.17 -7.80
CA GLU A 67 -14.91 -7.28 -6.85
C GLU A 67 -14.68 -6.78 -5.42
N SER A 68 -15.49 -7.27 -4.49
CA SER A 68 -15.31 -6.98 -3.06
C SER A 68 -14.19 -7.84 -2.45
N LEU A 69 -12.94 -7.53 -2.80
CA LEU A 69 -11.76 -8.19 -2.24
C LEU A 69 -11.58 -7.88 -0.74
N ARG A 70 -11.33 -8.92 0.06
CA ARG A 70 -10.97 -8.78 1.49
C ARG A 70 -9.51 -8.35 1.65
N VAL A 71 -9.15 -7.15 1.19
CA VAL A 71 -7.77 -6.62 1.14
C VAL A 71 -7.07 -6.70 2.51
N ARG A 72 -7.79 -6.42 3.61
CA ARG A 72 -7.25 -6.54 4.98
C ARG A 72 -6.88 -7.99 5.34
N ALA A 73 -7.68 -8.97 4.91
CA ALA A 73 -7.39 -10.37 5.11
C ALA A 73 -6.20 -10.80 4.24
N MET A 74 -6.18 -10.43 2.96
CA MET A 74 -5.07 -10.71 2.04
C MET A 74 -3.73 -10.16 2.56
N ALA A 75 -3.73 -8.95 3.14
CA ALA A 75 -2.56 -8.36 3.75
C ALA A 75 -2.06 -9.09 5.01
N ARG A 76 -2.91 -9.90 5.66
CA ARG A 76 -2.61 -10.62 6.91
C ARG A 76 -2.35 -12.12 6.70
N SER A 77 -3.08 -12.81 5.83
CA SER A 77 -3.37 -14.25 6.03
C SER A 77 -2.91 -15.23 4.93
N MET A 78 -2.06 -14.86 3.97
CA MET A 78 -1.67 -15.81 2.90
C MET A 78 -0.27 -16.43 3.04
N GLY A 79 0.32 -16.46 4.25
CA GLY A 79 1.57 -17.18 4.59
C GLY A 79 2.86 -16.69 3.91
N ARG A 80 2.77 -16.11 2.71
CA ARG A 80 3.88 -15.74 1.84
C ARG A 80 4.17 -14.24 1.99
N ARG A 81 5.37 -13.91 2.48
CA ARG A 81 5.84 -12.52 2.61
C ARG A 81 5.77 -11.74 1.30
N GLY A 82 6.09 -12.40 0.18
CA GLY A 82 6.01 -11.80 -1.16
C GLY A 82 4.59 -11.38 -1.54
N PHE A 83 3.60 -12.23 -1.27
CA PHE A 83 2.20 -11.91 -1.55
C PHE A 83 1.72 -10.70 -0.73
N ARG A 84 2.00 -10.66 0.58
CA ARG A 84 1.63 -9.52 1.43
C ARG A 84 2.23 -8.21 0.93
N ARG A 85 3.49 -8.25 0.47
CA ARG A 85 4.16 -7.10 -0.12
C ARG A 85 3.47 -6.65 -1.41
N ALA A 86 3.16 -7.57 -2.32
CA ALA A 86 2.44 -7.26 -3.55
C ALA A 86 1.06 -6.65 -3.29
N VAL A 87 0.30 -7.18 -2.34
CA VAL A 87 -1.01 -6.62 -1.94
C VAL A 87 -0.87 -5.21 -1.38
N ALA A 88 0.15 -4.96 -0.55
CA ALA A 88 0.42 -3.64 -0.02
C ALA A 88 0.84 -2.65 -1.11
N ASP A 89 1.68 -3.09 -2.05
CA ASP A 89 2.16 -2.27 -3.16
C ASP A 89 1.03 -1.91 -4.13
N ALA A 90 0.10 -2.85 -4.40
CA ALA A 90 -1.02 -2.67 -5.31
C ALA A 90 -2.08 -1.65 -4.83
N SER A 91 -2.16 -1.38 -3.51
CA SER A 91 -3.05 -0.34 -2.96
C SER A 91 -4.52 -0.45 -3.40
N LEU A 92 -5.03 -1.68 -3.50
CA LEU A 92 -6.35 -2.02 -4.03
C LEU A 92 -7.51 -1.26 -3.34
N GLY A 93 -7.39 -1.00 -2.04
CA GLY A 93 -8.40 -0.22 -1.31
C GLY A 93 -8.48 1.23 -1.76
N ALA A 94 -7.33 1.87 -2.06
CA ALA A 94 -7.30 3.23 -2.56
C ALA A 94 -7.83 3.30 -4.01
N LEU A 95 -7.45 2.34 -4.86
CA LEU A 95 -7.98 2.23 -6.22
C LEU A 95 -9.50 2.12 -6.23
N ARG A 96 -10.06 1.22 -5.41
CA ARG A 96 -11.51 1.06 -5.25
C ARG A 96 -12.19 2.39 -4.87
N GLY A 97 -11.66 3.08 -3.87
CA GLY A 97 -12.18 4.39 -3.45
C GLY A 97 -12.16 5.41 -4.59
N GLN A 98 -11.07 5.43 -5.37
CA GLN A 98 -10.94 6.33 -6.51
C GLN A 98 -11.93 6.05 -7.63
N ILE A 99 -12.14 4.79 -7.99
CA ILE A 99 -13.13 4.41 -9.00
C ILE A 99 -14.54 4.78 -8.55
N ILE A 100 -14.88 4.57 -7.27
CA ILE A 100 -16.21 4.90 -6.73
C ILE A 100 -16.48 6.40 -6.84
N TYR A 101 -15.59 7.27 -6.31
CA TYR A 101 -15.88 8.70 -6.34
C TYR A 101 -15.81 9.28 -7.76
N LYS A 102 -14.86 8.83 -8.60
CA LYS A 102 -14.76 9.31 -9.98
C LYS A 102 -15.90 8.81 -10.85
N GLY A 103 -16.34 7.58 -10.65
CA GLY A 103 -17.50 7.01 -11.31
C GLY A 103 -18.73 7.86 -11.02
N ALA A 104 -18.97 8.20 -9.76
CA ALA A 104 -20.05 9.11 -9.37
C ALA A 104 -19.95 10.49 -10.06
N TRP A 105 -18.74 11.08 -10.12
CA TRP A 105 -18.54 12.37 -10.80
C TRP A 105 -18.81 12.32 -12.30
N ALA A 106 -18.47 11.21 -12.95
CA ALA A 106 -18.65 11.01 -14.38
C ALA A 106 -20.01 10.39 -14.74
N GLY A 107 -20.92 10.22 -13.78
CA GLY A 107 -22.23 9.61 -14.00
C GLY A 107 -22.16 8.11 -14.38
N ARG A 108 -21.11 7.40 -13.97
CA ARG A 108 -20.93 5.97 -14.25
C ARG A 108 -21.60 5.11 -13.19
N GLN A 109 -22.10 3.95 -13.60
CA GLN A 109 -22.65 2.97 -12.67
C GLN A 109 -21.51 2.11 -12.11
N VAL A 110 -21.28 2.17 -10.79
CA VAL A 110 -20.28 1.34 -10.11
C VAL A 110 -20.99 0.29 -9.26
N VAL A 111 -20.83 -0.98 -9.61
CA VAL A 111 -21.50 -2.11 -8.95
C VAL A 111 -20.48 -2.92 -8.17
N ALA A 112 -20.78 -3.25 -6.91
CA ALA A 112 -19.97 -4.17 -6.13
C ALA A 112 -20.40 -5.62 -6.43
N VAL A 113 -19.44 -6.45 -6.85
CA VAL A 113 -19.65 -7.87 -7.10
C VAL A 113 -19.42 -8.65 -5.79
N ASP A 114 -20.26 -9.66 -5.56
CA ASP A 114 -20.19 -10.51 -4.39
C ASP A 114 -18.81 -11.20 -4.26
N PRO A 115 -18.19 -11.22 -3.07
CA PRO A 115 -16.87 -11.85 -2.86
C PRO A 115 -16.80 -13.36 -3.12
N PHE A 116 -17.94 -14.06 -3.06
CA PHE A 116 -18.04 -15.51 -3.28
C PHE A 116 -18.44 -15.86 -4.71
N TYR A 117 -18.68 -14.86 -5.55
CA TYR A 117 -18.84 -15.09 -6.98
C TYR A 117 -17.53 -15.66 -7.57
N PRO A 118 -17.54 -16.85 -8.20
CA PRO A 118 -16.33 -17.53 -8.64
C PRO A 118 -15.76 -16.93 -9.94
N SER A 119 -15.64 -15.61 -10.05
CA SER A 119 -15.16 -14.91 -11.26
C SER A 119 -13.84 -15.47 -11.78
N SER A 120 -12.85 -15.62 -10.89
CA SER A 120 -11.51 -16.12 -11.22
C SER A 120 -11.44 -17.64 -11.45
N LYS A 121 -12.51 -18.38 -11.09
CA LYS A 121 -12.62 -19.82 -11.31
C LYS A 121 -13.57 -20.15 -12.48
N THR A 122 -14.24 -19.16 -13.06
CA THR A 122 -15.20 -19.34 -14.16
C THR A 122 -14.50 -19.05 -15.48
N CYS A 123 -14.50 -20.03 -16.39
CA CYS A 123 -13.98 -19.82 -17.73
C CYS A 123 -14.85 -18.82 -18.51
N SER A 124 -14.24 -17.78 -19.07
CA SER A 124 -14.96 -16.78 -19.88
C SER A 124 -15.50 -17.36 -21.20
N ASN A 125 -14.93 -18.46 -21.70
CA ASN A 125 -15.34 -19.09 -22.94
C ASN A 125 -16.50 -20.08 -22.78
N CYS A 126 -16.49 -20.89 -21.71
CA CYS A 126 -17.46 -21.98 -21.54
C CYS A 126 -18.26 -21.93 -20.25
N ALA A 127 -18.08 -20.89 -19.42
CA ALA A 127 -18.72 -20.72 -18.12
C ALA A 127 -18.48 -21.88 -17.11
N ALA A 128 -17.62 -22.84 -17.42
CA ALA A 128 -17.27 -23.92 -16.50
C ALA A 128 -16.55 -23.34 -15.27
N VAL A 129 -16.99 -23.75 -14.08
CA VAL A 129 -16.40 -23.37 -12.80
C VAL A 129 -15.39 -24.44 -12.38
N ASN A 130 -14.13 -24.05 -12.23
CA ASN A 130 -13.12 -24.92 -11.65
C ASN A 130 -13.38 -25.09 -10.15
N THR A 131 -13.86 -26.28 -9.76
CA THR A 131 -14.21 -26.61 -8.37
C THR A 131 -13.03 -27.13 -7.55
N ALA A 132 -11.84 -27.28 -8.15
CA ALA A 132 -10.62 -27.73 -7.47
C ALA A 132 -10.07 -26.69 -6.47
#